data_AF-A0A2V7SNJ4-F1
#
_entry.id   AF-A0A2V7SNJ4-F1
#
_cell.length_a   1.000
_cell.length_b   1.000
_cell.length_c   1.000
_cell.angle_alpha   90.00
_cell.angle_beta   90.00
_cell.angle_gamma   90.00
#
_symmetry.space_group_name_H-M   'P 1'
#
loop_
_entity.id
_entity.type
_entity.pdbx_description
1 polymer ?
#
loop_
_entity_poly.entity_id
_entity_poly.type
_entity_poly.pdbx_seq_one_letter_code
_entity_poly.pdbx_strand_id
1 'polypeptide(L)'
;MLSVALVLALQQASTGGPVDADTRAWWQRTSVLSADSMEGRDAGSRGYERAARHVVRWLAAAGVKPIGDGGSWYQWVPMEEVAVTHARLDVGGRPLRFLHDFTTLRGQAVPAALDGPLAYRGYCGADALGDVRGKLVICHAARRPGLPTDEQRRAALHQAGASGMIAIADPGFTVEPPRWPAAYARSVTLAGGTPTAAASTPAPGPGFVTLSLRAGALRTVLAEGEQDADSLIAAGSAGRPLPSFDLHDRLRATFTTARRTLRSPNIVGILPGTDPTKVDEGIVLTAHLDGYGYGTAVDGDSLYNGTLDDAAYVALIVRLLEQRGGKGYRRPVIVAIVTG
;
A
#
# COMPACT_ATOMS: atom_id res chain seq x y z
N MET A 1 -18.28 24.33 -46.82
CA MET A 1 -17.36 23.49 -47.61
C MET A 1 -15.99 24.15 -47.47
N LEU A 2 -14.96 23.62 -46.82
CA LEU A 2 -14.51 22.25 -46.58
C LEU A 2 -14.00 22.12 -45.14
N SER A 3 -14.29 20.97 -44.53
CA SER A 3 -13.69 20.48 -43.29
C SER A 3 -12.24 20.05 -43.52
N VAL A 4 -11.35 20.31 -42.57
CA VAL A 4 -10.09 19.58 -42.43
C VAL A 4 -10.03 19.05 -41.00
N ALA A 5 -10.41 17.79 -40.84
CA ALA A 5 -10.20 17.04 -39.62
C ALA A 5 -8.76 16.49 -39.64
N LEU A 6 -7.93 17.00 -38.74
CA LEU A 6 -6.59 16.46 -38.51
C LEU A 6 -6.73 15.23 -37.59
N VAL A 7 -6.76 14.04 -38.18
CA VAL A 7 -6.67 12.78 -37.44
C VAL A 7 -5.22 12.60 -37.00
N LEU A 8 -4.93 12.84 -35.71
CA LEU A 8 -3.69 12.38 -35.10
C LEU A 8 -3.76 10.85 -34.97
N ALA A 9 -3.18 10.14 -35.93
CA ALA A 9 -2.83 8.74 -35.73
C ALA A 9 -1.65 8.67 -34.76
N LEU A 10 -1.89 8.28 -33.51
CA LEU A 10 -0.83 7.77 -32.65
C LEU A 10 -0.31 6.47 -33.28
N GLN A 11 0.78 6.56 -34.02
CA GLN A 11 1.59 5.39 -34.32
C GLN A 11 2.15 4.90 -32.98
N GLN A 12 1.65 3.75 -32.49
CA GLN A 12 2.37 2.98 -31.50
C GLN A 12 3.70 2.59 -32.14
N ALA A 13 4.78 3.26 -31.74
CA ALA A 13 6.11 2.77 -32.01
C ALA A 13 6.26 1.45 -31.25
N SER A 14 6.03 0.32 -31.92
CA SER A 14 6.50 -0.96 -31.44
C SER A 14 8.02 -0.90 -31.43
N THR A 15 8.62 -0.75 -30.27
CA THR A 15 10.08 -0.81 -30.06
C THR A 15 10.58 -2.25 -30.18
N GLY A 16 10.18 -2.94 -31.25
CA GLY A 16 10.33 -4.38 -31.47
C GLY A 16 11.72 -4.79 -31.93
N GLY A 17 12.74 -4.61 -31.09
CA GLY A 17 13.92 -5.46 -31.12
C GLY A 17 13.62 -6.80 -30.42
N PRO A 18 14.37 -7.88 -30.70
CA PRO A 18 14.25 -9.10 -29.91
C PRO A 18 14.64 -8.80 -28.46
N VAL A 19 13.78 -9.18 -27.51
CA VAL A 19 14.10 -9.12 -26.06
C VAL A 19 15.41 -9.89 -25.83
N ASP A 20 16.33 -9.35 -25.04
CA ASP A 20 17.61 -10.04 -24.80
C ASP A 20 17.43 -11.29 -23.90
N ALA A 21 18.46 -12.13 -23.85
CA ALA A 21 18.41 -13.38 -23.10
C ALA A 21 18.31 -13.16 -21.57
N ASP A 22 18.90 -12.08 -21.04
CA ASP A 22 18.86 -11.78 -19.61
C ASP A 22 17.46 -11.32 -19.21
N THR A 23 16.83 -10.45 -20.00
CA THR A 23 15.46 -10.00 -19.77
C THR A 23 14.47 -11.16 -19.84
N ARG A 24 14.63 -12.10 -20.79
CA ARG A 24 13.82 -13.34 -20.80
C ARG A 24 14.02 -14.20 -19.56
N ALA A 25 15.26 -14.39 -19.11
CA ALA A 25 15.56 -15.21 -17.93
C ALA A 25 15.05 -14.59 -16.63
N TRP A 26 15.11 -13.26 -16.52
CA TRP A 26 14.46 -12.51 -15.43
C TRP A 26 12.95 -12.68 -15.47
N TRP A 27 12.31 -12.41 -16.61
CA TRP A 27 10.85 -12.50 -16.75
C TRP A 27 10.32 -13.91 -16.45
N GLN A 28 11.03 -14.97 -16.86
CA GLN A 28 10.66 -16.35 -16.54
C GLN A 28 10.57 -16.58 -15.02
N ARG A 29 11.52 -16.06 -14.23
CA ARG A 29 11.49 -16.18 -12.76
C ARG A 29 10.37 -15.35 -12.16
N THR A 30 10.20 -14.12 -12.65
CA THR A 30 9.10 -13.24 -12.27
C THR A 30 7.76 -13.96 -12.46
N SER A 31 7.52 -14.55 -13.64
CA SER A 31 6.29 -15.31 -13.94
C SER A 31 6.09 -16.53 -13.06
N VAL A 32 7.15 -17.22 -12.64
CA VAL A 32 7.03 -18.35 -11.68
C VAL A 32 6.58 -17.85 -10.31
N LEU A 33 7.18 -16.78 -9.80
CA LEU A 33 6.81 -16.21 -8.49
C LEU A 33 5.43 -15.54 -8.51
N SER A 34 5.00 -15.03 -9.66
CA SER A 34 3.68 -14.41 -9.85
C SER A 34 2.65 -15.35 -10.46
N ALA A 35 2.90 -16.65 -10.57
CA ALA A 35 1.90 -17.60 -11.06
C ALA A 35 0.76 -17.77 -10.06
N ASP A 36 -0.44 -18.15 -10.53
CA ASP A 36 -1.59 -18.42 -9.66
C ASP A 36 -1.31 -19.54 -8.65
N SER A 37 -0.46 -20.48 -9.06
CA SER A 37 0.06 -21.52 -8.18
C SER A 37 0.86 -20.97 -6.98
N MET A 38 1.18 -19.68 -6.90
CA MET A 38 1.79 -19.03 -5.74
C MET A 38 0.76 -18.27 -4.89
N GLU A 39 -0.52 -18.27 -5.26
CA GLU A 39 -1.63 -17.69 -4.47
C GLU A 39 -1.33 -16.26 -3.96
N GLY A 40 -0.63 -15.46 -4.78
CA GLY A 40 -0.26 -14.07 -4.48
C GLY A 40 0.73 -13.89 -3.32
N ARG A 41 1.21 -14.99 -2.72
CA ARG A 41 2.26 -15.04 -1.68
C ARG A 41 2.01 -14.15 -0.47
N ASP A 42 0.78 -14.13 0.07
CA ASP A 42 0.54 -13.41 1.32
C ASP A 42 1.48 -13.88 2.45
N ALA A 43 1.90 -12.97 3.32
CA ALA A 43 2.81 -13.28 4.42
C ALA A 43 2.30 -14.46 5.27
N GLY A 44 3.14 -15.46 5.49
CA GLY A 44 2.80 -16.68 6.22
C GLY A 44 1.82 -17.63 5.49
N SER A 45 1.48 -17.37 4.22
CA SER A 45 0.61 -18.26 3.43
C SER A 45 1.35 -19.45 2.84
N ARG A 46 0.59 -20.46 2.39
CA ARG A 46 1.12 -21.58 1.59
C ARG A 46 1.72 -21.12 0.26
N GLY A 47 1.15 -20.07 -0.32
CA GLY A 47 1.68 -19.40 -1.51
C GLY A 47 3.09 -18.86 -1.30
N TYR A 48 3.30 -18.16 -0.18
CA TYR A 48 4.61 -17.66 0.22
C TYR A 48 5.60 -18.81 0.42
N GLU A 49 5.22 -19.87 1.14
CA GLU A 49 6.07 -21.04 1.36
C GLU A 49 6.53 -21.69 0.04
N ARG A 50 5.63 -21.77 -0.97
CA ARG A 50 5.98 -22.29 -2.31
C ARG A 50 6.98 -21.38 -2.99
N ALA A 51 6.73 -20.08 -3.02
CA ALA A 51 7.62 -19.10 -3.63
C ALA A 51 9.00 -19.09 -2.96
N ALA A 52 9.06 -19.17 -1.63
CA ALA A 52 10.30 -19.20 -0.87
C ALA A 52 11.17 -20.41 -1.24
N ARG A 53 10.55 -21.58 -1.50
CA ARG A 53 11.28 -22.76 -1.99
C ARG A 53 11.87 -22.54 -3.38
N HIS A 54 11.22 -21.81 -4.27
CA HIS A 54 11.80 -21.46 -5.57
C HIS A 54 13.03 -20.57 -5.39
N VAL A 55 12.90 -19.50 -4.59
CA VAL A 55 13.99 -18.56 -4.33
C VAL A 55 15.21 -19.25 -3.70
N VAL A 56 15.01 -20.08 -2.67
CA VAL A 56 16.10 -20.85 -2.05
C VAL A 56 16.82 -21.73 -3.05
N ARG A 57 16.09 -22.44 -3.93
CA ARG A 57 16.70 -23.27 -4.97
C ARG A 57 17.55 -22.45 -5.94
N TRP A 58 17.07 -21.28 -6.35
CA TRP A 58 17.81 -20.41 -7.26
C TRP A 58 19.05 -19.80 -6.61
N LEU A 59 18.94 -19.31 -5.37
CA LEU A 59 20.08 -18.77 -4.62
C LEU A 59 21.15 -19.84 -4.37
N ALA A 60 20.75 -21.05 -3.98
CA ALA A 60 21.67 -22.18 -3.79
C ALA A 60 22.40 -22.52 -5.10
N ALA A 61 21.69 -22.56 -6.23
CA ALA A 61 22.29 -22.79 -7.55
C ALA A 61 23.27 -21.67 -7.97
N ALA A 62 23.05 -20.44 -7.49
CA ALA A 62 23.96 -19.32 -7.70
C ALA A 62 25.18 -19.30 -6.77
N GLY A 63 25.33 -20.29 -5.87
CA GLY A 63 26.46 -20.41 -4.94
C GLY A 63 26.31 -19.63 -3.63
N VAL A 64 25.11 -19.12 -3.34
CA VAL A 64 24.80 -18.50 -2.05
C VAL A 64 24.74 -19.57 -0.97
N LYS A 65 25.27 -19.26 0.22
CA LYS A 65 25.24 -20.14 1.40
C LYS A 65 24.22 -19.63 2.43
N PRO A 66 23.45 -20.50 3.09
CA PRO A 66 22.48 -20.10 4.11
C PRO A 66 23.17 -19.51 5.35
N ILE A 67 22.57 -18.45 5.92
CA ILE A 67 23.02 -17.82 7.19
C ILE A 67 21.86 -17.43 8.12
N GLY A 68 20.66 -17.98 7.89
CA GLY A 68 19.51 -17.81 8.76
C GLY A 68 19.61 -18.61 10.07
N ASP A 69 18.48 -18.79 10.74
CA ASP A 69 18.40 -19.39 12.07
C ASP A 69 19.05 -20.78 12.08
N GLY A 70 19.98 -21.00 13.01
CA GLY A 70 20.72 -22.26 13.12
C GLY A 70 21.53 -22.64 11.87
N GLY A 71 21.90 -21.67 11.02
CA GLY A 71 22.58 -21.92 9.74
C GLY A 71 21.64 -22.38 8.61
N SER A 72 20.33 -22.24 8.79
CA SER A 72 19.32 -22.54 7.76
C SER A 72 19.16 -21.39 6.75
N TRP A 73 18.31 -21.56 5.75
CA TRP A 73 17.95 -20.47 4.83
C TRP A 73 17.00 -19.43 5.44
N TYR A 74 16.35 -19.76 6.55
CA TYR A 74 15.19 -19.03 7.03
C TYR A 74 15.50 -18.32 8.34
N GLN A 75 15.12 -17.04 8.42
CA GLN A 75 14.99 -16.32 9.67
C GLN A 75 13.50 -16.13 9.93
N TRP A 76 12.96 -16.77 10.97
CA TRP A 76 11.52 -16.72 11.25
C TRP A 76 11.12 -15.41 11.91
N VAL A 77 10.17 -14.71 11.28
CA VAL A 77 9.65 -13.44 11.77
C VAL A 77 8.25 -13.66 12.35
N PRO A 78 8.06 -13.57 13.68
CA PRO A 78 6.75 -13.60 14.28
C PRO A 78 6.03 -12.27 14.04
N MET A 79 4.75 -12.33 13.71
CA MET A 79 3.96 -11.18 13.31
C MET A 79 2.56 -11.22 13.91
N GLU A 80 1.94 -10.05 14.00
CA GLU A 80 0.54 -9.84 14.34
C GLU A 80 -0.16 -9.13 13.20
N GLU A 81 -1.35 -9.60 12.86
CA GLU A 81 -2.23 -8.95 11.90
C GLU A 81 -3.44 -8.38 12.63
N VAL A 82 -3.80 -7.14 12.28
CA VAL A 82 -5.09 -6.53 12.62
C VAL A 82 -5.80 -6.16 11.33
N ALA A 83 -7.03 -6.63 11.17
CA ALA A 83 -7.85 -6.40 9.99
C ALA A 83 -9.23 -5.85 10.34
N VAL A 84 -9.75 -4.92 9.54
CA VAL A 84 -11.18 -4.61 9.48
C VAL A 84 -11.78 -5.55 8.43
N THR A 85 -12.47 -6.60 8.87
CA THR A 85 -13.02 -7.63 7.99
C THR A 85 -14.34 -7.20 7.38
N HIS A 86 -15.12 -6.41 8.11
CA HIS A 86 -16.39 -5.86 7.66
C HIS A 86 -16.54 -4.43 8.16
N ALA A 87 -17.10 -3.57 7.32
CA ALA A 87 -17.55 -2.26 7.74
C ALA A 87 -18.87 -1.90 7.04
N ARG A 88 -19.75 -1.23 7.76
CA ARG A 88 -20.92 -0.54 7.19
C ARG A 88 -20.75 0.94 7.46
N LEU A 89 -21.00 1.77 6.46
CA LEU A 89 -20.96 3.22 6.58
C LEU A 89 -22.15 3.79 5.81
N ASP A 90 -22.87 4.69 6.46
CA ASP A 90 -24.04 5.37 5.94
C ASP A 90 -23.93 6.87 6.20
N VAL A 91 -24.35 7.69 5.22
CA VAL A 91 -24.47 9.15 5.37
C VAL A 91 -25.87 9.57 4.98
N GLY A 92 -26.69 9.93 5.97
CA GLY A 92 -28.08 10.37 5.73
C GLY A 92 -28.96 9.32 5.06
N GLY A 93 -28.79 8.03 5.38
CA GLY A 93 -29.54 6.93 4.77
C GLY A 93 -28.99 6.44 3.43
N ARG A 94 -27.85 6.98 2.98
CA ARG A 94 -27.16 6.55 1.76
C ARG A 94 -25.94 5.70 2.12
N PRO A 95 -25.94 4.40 1.82
CA PRO A 95 -24.83 3.52 2.15
C PRO A 95 -23.63 3.74 1.22
N LEU A 96 -22.42 3.62 1.78
CA LEU A 96 -21.16 3.55 1.05
C LEU A 96 -20.59 2.13 1.13
N ARG A 97 -20.02 1.63 0.03
CA ARG A 97 -19.48 0.27 -0.01
C ARG A 97 -18.08 0.22 0.55
N PHE A 98 -17.86 -0.64 1.54
CA PHE A 98 -16.53 -0.88 2.10
C PHE A 98 -15.57 -1.42 1.03
N LEU A 99 -14.32 -0.97 1.06
CA LEU A 99 -13.25 -1.24 0.09
C LEU A 99 -13.48 -0.72 -1.34
N HIS A 100 -14.70 -0.29 -1.70
CA HIS A 100 -14.99 0.29 -3.03
C HIS A 100 -15.16 1.81 -2.99
N ASP A 101 -15.82 2.32 -1.96
CA ASP A 101 -16.11 3.74 -1.79
C ASP A 101 -15.39 4.33 -0.57
N PHE A 102 -15.08 3.52 0.43
CA PHE A 102 -14.25 3.93 1.57
C PHE A 102 -13.41 2.77 2.14
N THR A 103 -12.33 3.08 2.85
CA THR A 103 -11.53 2.13 3.62
C THR A 103 -10.92 2.81 4.86
N THR A 104 -10.23 2.05 5.72
CA THR A 104 -9.56 2.56 6.92
C THR A 104 -8.07 2.73 6.67
N LEU A 105 -7.41 3.59 7.45
CA LEU A 105 -5.95 3.70 7.40
C LEU A 105 -5.28 2.40 7.88
N ARG A 106 -4.16 2.02 7.25
CA ARG A 106 -3.31 0.91 7.72
C ARG A 106 -2.79 1.20 9.14
N GLY A 107 -2.80 0.19 9.99
CA GLY A 107 -2.24 0.20 11.35
C GLY A 107 -3.12 0.90 12.38
N GLN A 108 -4.26 1.45 11.96
CA GLN A 108 -5.14 2.22 12.83
C GLN A 108 -6.09 1.31 13.61
N ALA A 109 -6.21 1.56 14.91
CA ALA A 109 -7.31 1.03 15.71
C ALA A 109 -8.62 1.76 15.34
N VAL A 110 -9.66 1.00 15.02
CA VAL A 110 -11.00 1.55 14.74
C VAL A 110 -11.96 1.24 15.88
N PRO A 111 -12.90 2.15 16.22
CA PRO A 111 -13.94 1.86 17.19
C PRO A 111 -14.93 0.82 16.64
N ALA A 112 -15.72 0.17 17.51
CA ALA A 112 -16.77 -0.74 17.06
C ALA A 112 -17.88 -0.01 16.28
N ALA A 113 -18.15 1.24 16.66
CA ALA A 113 -19.11 2.11 16.00
C ALA A 113 -18.62 3.56 16.01
N LEU A 114 -19.12 4.33 15.06
CA LEU A 114 -18.86 5.74 14.90
C LEU A 114 -20.16 6.43 14.51
N ASP A 115 -20.54 7.48 15.23
CA ASP A 115 -21.69 8.34 14.90
C ASP A 115 -21.27 9.78 15.13
N GLY A 116 -21.41 10.64 14.12
CA GLY A 116 -21.00 12.03 14.25
C GLY A 116 -21.57 12.94 13.18
N PRO A 117 -21.71 14.25 13.50
CA PRO A 117 -21.95 15.27 12.50
C PRO A 117 -20.74 15.38 11.56
N LEU A 118 -21.00 15.79 10.32
CA LEU A 118 -19.99 15.94 9.28
C LEU A 118 -19.65 17.41 9.01
N ALA A 119 -18.39 17.64 8.66
CA ALA A 119 -17.89 18.95 8.25
C ALA A 119 -16.94 18.78 7.06
N TYR A 120 -17.08 19.61 6.03
CA TYR A 120 -16.08 19.74 4.96
C TYR A 120 -15.17 20.92 5.27
N ARG A 121 -13.84 20.72 5.23
CA ARG A 121 -12.84 21.75 5.57
C ARG A 121 -11.72 21.85 4.55
N GLY A 122 -12.05 21.82 3.26
CA GLY A 122 -11.09 21.98 2.18
C GLY A 122 -9.87 21.06 2.35
N TYR A 123 -8.67 21.62 2.45
CA TYR A 123 -7.42 20.87 2.66
C TYR A 123 -7.11 20.54 4.13
N CYS A 124 -7.95 20.97 5.08
CA CYS A 124 -7.76 20.82 6.53
C CYS A 124 -6.44 21.41 7.04
N GLY A 125 -6.06 22.57 6.52
CA GLY A 125 -5.02 23.41 7.12
C GLY A 125 -5.52 24.01 8.43
N ALA A 126 -4.64 24.18 9.42
CA ALA A 126 -4.99 24.60 10.78
C ALA A 126 -5.86 25.89 10.80
N ASP A 127 -5.53 26.86 9.94
CA ASP A 127 -6.23 28.15 9.87
C ASP A 127 -7.64 28.06 9.28
N ALA A 128 -7.97 26.98 8.57
CA ALA A 128 -9.22 26.78 7.83
C ALA A 128 -10.21 25.85 8.55
N LEU A 129 -9.89 25.37 9.76
CA LEU A 129 -10.71 24.37 10.46
C LEU A 129 -12.01 24.95 11.04
N GLY A 130 -12.02 26.17 11.57
CA GLY A 130 -13.18 26.67 12.31
C GLY A 130 -13.62 25.73 13.44
N ASP A 131 -14.93 25.65 13.73
CA ASP A 131 -15.44 24.70 14.73
C ASP A 131 -15.62 23.29 14.15
N VAL A 132 -14.77 22.37 14.61
CA VAL A 132 -14.80 20.94 14.26
C VAL A 132 -14.92 20.02 15.47
N ARG A 133 -15.14 20.58 16.67
CA ARG A 133 -15.18 19.80 17.91
C ARG A 133 -16.28 18.74 17.84
N GLY A 134 -15.91 17.47 18.03
CA GLY A 134 -16.83 16.33 17.98
C GLY A 134 -17.34 15.98 16.56
N LYS A 135 -16.79 16.61 15.51
CA LYS A 135 -17.20 16.35 14.11
C LYS A 135 -16.26 15.35 13.43
N LEU A 136 -16.80 14.66 12.43
CA LEU A 136 -16.01 13.93 11.44
C LEU A 136 -15.73 14.85 10.26
N VAL A 137 -14.45 15.09 9.99
CA VAL A 137 -14.05 16.14 9.06
C VAL A 137 -13.55 15.56 7.74
N ILE A 138 -14.21 15.94 6.65
CA ILE A 138 -13.86 15.60 5.28
C ILE A 138 -12.78 16.56 4.79
N CYS A 139 -11.66 15.99 4.36
CA CYS A 139 -10.47 16.71 3.90
C CYS A 139 -10.06 16.27 2.51
N HIS A 140 -9.73 17.22 1.64
CA HIS A 140 -9.05 16.94 0.39
C HIS A 140 -7.58 16.63 0.66
N ALA A 141 -7.20 15.35 0.57
CA ALA A 141 -5.85 14.88 0.87
C ALA A 141 -4.89 15.07 -0.32
N ALA A 142 -4.88 16.27 -0.90
CA ALA A 142 -4.03 16.59 -2.04
C ALA A 142 -2.55 16.63 -1.63
N ARG A 143 -1.70 15.98 -2.44
CA ARG A 143 -0.25 15.86 -2.19
C ARG A 143 0.50 16.82 -3.12
N ARG A 144 0.51 18.10 -2.76
CA ARG A 144 1.13 19.18 -3.55
C ARG A 144 1.98 20.09 -2.65
N PRO A 145 3.04 20.73 -3.18
CA PRO A 145 3.79 21.74 -2.45
C PRO A 145 2.88 22.85 -1.91
N GLY A 146 3.11 23.29 -0.67
CA GLY A 146 2.34 24.35 -0.01
C GLY A 146 1.00 23.92 0.61
N LEU A 147 0.56 22.68 0.38
CA LEU A 147 -0.59 22.11 1.08
C LEU A 147 -0.13 21.28 2.30
N PRO A 148 -0.97 21.14 3.35
CA PRO A 148 -0.60 20.36 4.51
C PRO A 148 -0.38 18.88 4.15
N THR A 149 0.51 18.20 4.88
CA THR A 149 0.66 16.74 4.78
C THR A 149 -0.48 16.02 5.50
N ASP A 150 -0.67 14.72 5.23
CA ASP A 150 -1.67 13.91 5.94
C ASP A 150 -1.40 13.82 7.45
N GLU A 151 -0.14 13.94 7.86
CA GLU A 151 0.24 14.06 9.27
C GLU A 151 -0.20 15.40 9.86
N GLN A 152 0.10 16.50 9.18
CA GLN A 152 -0.30 17.84 9.62
C GLN A 152 -1.82 17.99 9.71
N ARG A 153 -2.57 17.47 8.73
CA ARG A 153 -4.05 17.45 8.75
C ARG A 153 -4.59 16.73 9.99
N ARG A 154 -4.11 15.52 10.26
CA ARG A 154 -4.55 14.72 11.42
C ARG A 154 -4.20 15.39 12.73
N ALA A 155 -2.98 15.93 12.85
CA ALA A 155 -2.55 16.64 14.04
C ALA A 155 -3.45 17.86 14.32
N ALA A 156 -3.71 18.69 13.30
CA ALA A 156 -4.55 19.87 13.44
C ALA A 156 -5.99 19.53 13.82
N LEU A 157 -6.59 18.53 13.16
CA LEU A 157 -7.95 18.07 13.46
C LEU A 157 -8.08 17.51 14.88
N HIS A 158 -7.11 16.68 15.30
CA HIS A 158 -7.10 16.12 16.63
C HIS A 158 -6.95 17.21 17.70
N GLN A 159 -6.04 18.17 17.49
CA GLN A 159 -5.88 19.33 18.40
C GLN A 159 -7.14 20.20 18.47
N ALA A 160 -7.87 20.34 17.36
CA ALA A 160 -9.14 21.05 17.30
C ALA A 160 -10.32 20.25 17.90
N GLY A 161 -10.10 19.03 18.38
CA GLY A 161 -11.11 18.19 19.02
C GLY A 161 -12.06 17.48 18.07
N ALA A 162 -11.68 17.30 16.79
CA ALA A 162 -12.45 16.50 15.85
C ALA A 162 -12.48 15.02 16.26
N SER A 163 -13.58 14.33 15.98
CA SER A 163 -13.73 12.89 16.23
C SER A 163 -13.03 12.02 15.20
N GLY A 164 -12.68 12.58 14.04
CA GLY A 164 -11.96 11.84 13.01
C GLY A 164 -11.82 12.63 11.70
N MET A 165 -11.09 12.02 10.78
CA MET A 165 -10.81 12.55 9.44
C MET A 165 -11.34 11.59 8.37
N ILE A 166 -11.94 12.14 7.32
CA ILE A 166 -12.31 11.43 6.10
C ILE A 166 -11.48 12.05 4.97
N ALA A 167 -10.39 11.39 4.59
CA ALA A 167 -9.50 11.84 3.54
C ALA A 167 -10.03 11.44 2.17
N ILE A 168 -10.39 12.43 1.35
CA ILE A 168 -10.69 12.22 -0.07
C ILE A 168 -9.39 11.79 -0.75
N ALA A 169 -9.39 10.58 -1.30
CA ALA A 169 -8.29 10.04 -2.08
C ALA A 169 -8.12 10.87 -3.36
N ASP A 170 -7.07 11.69 -3.39
CA ASP A 170 -6.82 12.67 -4.47
C ASP A 170 -6.61 11.98 -5.82
N PRO A 171 -7.53 12.15 -6.80
CA PRO A 171 -7.36 11.59 -8.13
C PRO A 171 -6.30 12.33 -8.96
N GLY A 172 -5.86 13.52 -8.52
CA GLY A 172 -4.79 14.30 -9.14
C GLY A 172 -3.38 13.85 -8.77
N PHE A 173 -3.21 12.89 -7.85
CA PHE A 173 -1.91 12.35 -7.47
C PHE A 173 -1.45 11.27 -8.45
N THR A 174 -0.41 11.55 -9.24
CA THR A 174 -0.01 10.70 -10.37
C THR A 174 1.15 9.76 -10.09
N VAL A 175 1.90 9.95 -9.00
CA VAL A 175 3.08 9.09 -8.69
C VAL A 175 2.63 7.69 -8.28
N GLU A 176 1.63 7.61 -7.41
CA GLU A 176 0.99 6.36 -6.99
C GLU A 176 -0.50 6.64 -6.78
N PRO A 177 -1.29 6.68 -7.86
CA PRO A 177 -2.69 7.05 -7.78
C PRO A 177 -3.44 6.09 -6.84
N PRO A 178 -4.40 6.59 -6.05
CA PRO A 178 -5.22 5.74 -5.20
C PRO A 178 -5.90 4.63 -6.01
N ARG A 179 -5.67 3.37 -5.63
CA ARG A 179 -6.25 2.21 -6.30
C ARG A 179 -7.55 1.81 -5.62
N TRP A 180 -8.61 1.69 -6.42
CA TRP A 180 -9.92 1.24 -5.98
C TRP A 180 -10.40 0.09 -6.90
N PRO A 181 -11.06 -0.95 -6.37
CA PRO A 181 -11.25 -1.18 -4.93
C PRO A 181 -9.93 -1.42 -4.19
N ALA A 182 -9.90 -1.12 -2.89
CA ALA A 182 -8.83 -1.54 -2.02
C ALA A 182 -8.86 -3.07 -1.87
N ALA A 183 -7.70 -3.72 -1.94
CA ALA A 183 -7.62 -5.18 -1.80
C ALA A 183 -8.14 -5.65 -0.42
N TYR A 184 -7.80 -4.92 0.64
CA TYR A 184 -8.21 -5.20 2.02
C TYR A 184 -7.94 -3.98 2.92
N ALA A 185 -8.39 -4.05 4.18
CA ALA A 185 -8.09 -3.11 5.24
C ALA A 185 -7.44 -3.83 6.42
N ARG A 186 -6.15 -4.16 6.29
CA ARG A 186 -5.38 -4.84 7.34
C ARG A 186 -3.98 -4.29 7.46
N SER A 187 -3.30 -4.68 8.53
CA SER A 187 -1.89 -4.39 8.75
C SER A 187 -1.22 -5.53 9.47
N VAL A 188 -0.01 -5.85 9.03
CA VAL A 188 0.86 -6.86 9.61
C VAL A 188 2.04 -6.13 10.24
N THR A 189 2.34 -6.44 11.49
CA THR A 189 3.43 -5.85 12.26
C THR A 189 4.23 -6.95 12.95
N LEU A 190 5.49 -6.68 13.28
CA LEU A 190 6.30 -7.61 14.06
C LEU A 190 5.67 -7.85 15.44
N ALA A 191 5.59 -9.12 15.85
CA ALA A 191 5.06 -9.48 17.16
C ALA A 191 6.02 -9.02 18.27
N GLY A 192 5.48 -8.40 19.32
CA GLY A 192 6.25 -7.92 20.46
C GLY A 192 7.21 -6.75 20.17
N GLY A 193 7.17 -6.17 18.96
CA GLY A 193 8.00 -5.02 18.60
C GLY A 193 7.46 -3.71 19.17
N THR A 194 8.36 -2.85 19.66
CA THR A 194 8.08 -1.41 19.78
C THR A 194 7.78 -0.87 18.38
N PRO A 195 6.73 -0.05 18.16
CA PRO A 195 6.46 0.53 16.84
C PRO A 195 7.72 1.22 16.31
N THR A 196 8.25 0.79 15.16
CA THR A 196 9.35 1.52 14.52
C THR A 196 8.84 2.90 14.08
N ALA A 197 9.72 3.90 14.01
CA ALA A 197 9.38 5.26 13.58
C ALA A 197 8.67 5.31 12.21
N ALA A 198 8.94 4.35 11.32
CA ALA A 198 8.27 4.20 10.03
C ALA A 198 6.83 3.65 10.14
N ALA A 199 6.53 2.92 11.22
CA ALA A 199 5.20 2.42 11.58
C ALA A 199 4.44 3.36 12.53
N SER A 200 4.99 4.53 12.85
CA SER A 200 4.43 5.46 13.83
C SER A 200 4.48 6.89 13.30
N THR A 201 3.54 7.24 12.41
CA THR A 201 2.92 8.53 12.69
C THR A 201 2.14 8.35 13.98
N PRO A 202 2.25 9.25 14.98
CA PRO A 202 1.41 9.16 16.16
C PRO A 202 -0.03 8.99 15.70
N ALA A 203 -0.64 7.85 16.01
CA ALA A 203 -2.07 7.74 15.94
C ALA A 203 -2.59 8.88 16.83
N PRO A 204 -3.46 9.75 16.33
CA PRO A 204 -4.10 10.71 17.22
C PRO A 204 -4.79 9.91 18.33
N GLY A 205 -4.91 10.50 19.52
CA GLY A 205 -5.25 9.79 20.75
C GLY A 205 -6.49 8.89 20.64
N PRO A 206 -6.70 8.01 21.63
CA PRO A 206 -7.79 7.04 21.60
C PRO A 206 -9.11 7.68 21.21
N GLY A 207 -9.72 7.18 20.11
CA GLY A 207 -11.01 7.64 19.60
C GLY A 207 -10.97 8.42 18.28
N PHE A 208 -9.81 8.91 17.82
CA PHE A 208 -9.71 9.56 16.51
C PHE A 208 -9.55 8.52 15.38
N VAL A 209 -10.48 8.54 14.42
CA VAL A 209 -10.48 7.62 13.27
C VAL A 209 -10.17 8.35 11.97
N THR A 210 -9.27 7.80 11.16
CA THR A 210 -9.06 8.20 9.77
C THR A 210 -9.67 7.18 8.82
N LEU A 211 -10.54 7.66 7.93
CA LEU A 211 -11.07 6.92 6.79
C LEU A 211 -10.52 7.51 5.50
N SER A 212 -10.30 6.68 4.50
CA SER A 212 -10.05 7.12 3.12
C SER A 212 -11.33 6.95 2.31
N LEU A 213 -11.70 7.98 1.56
CA LEU A 213 -12.90 8.03 0.72
C LEU A 213 -12.47 8.08 -0.75
N ARG A 214 -13.02 7.20 -1.59
CA ARG A 214 -12.86 7.32 -3.04
C ARG A 214 -13.43 8.65 -3.49
N ALA A 215 -12.71 9.42 -4.31
CA ALA A 215 -13.14 10.75 -4.71
C ALA A 215 -14.60 10.81 -5.20
N GLY A 216 -14.99 9.93 -6.12
CA GLY A 216 -16.36 9.88 -6.64
C GLY A 216 -17.45 9.49 -5.62
N ALA A 217 -17.08 8.96 -4.45
CA ALA A 217 -18.02 8.69 -3.36
C ALA A 217 -18.44 9.96 -2.60
N LEU A 218 -17.72 11.08 -2.79
CA LEU A 218 -18.11 12.38 -2.25
C LEU A 218 -19.51 12.80 -2.75
N ARG A 219 -19.90 12.42 -3.98
CA ARG A 219 -21.25 12.66 -4.51
C ARG A 219 -22.33 12.09 -3.62
N THR A 220 -22.14 10.86 -3.12
CA THR A 220 -23.08 10.24 -2.19
C THR A 220 -23.12 10.97 -0.86
N VAL A 221 -21.97 11.43 -0.37
CA VAL A 221 -21.86 12.18 0.90
C VAL A 221 -22.55 13.54 0.83
N LEU A 222 -22.52 14.20 -0.34
CA LEU A 222 -23.04 15.56 -0.54
C LEU A 222 -24.41 15.61 -1.26
N ALA A 223 -25.10 14.48 -1.47
CA ALA A 223 -26.22 14.42 -2.41
C ALA A 223 -27.45 15.30 -2.03
N GLU A 224 -27.60 15.66 -0.76
CA GLU A 224 -28.69 16.53 -0.25
C GLU A 224 -28.20 17.96 0.04
N GLY A 225 -26.92 18.27 -0.26
CA GLY A 225 -26.33 19.58 -0.06
C GLY A 225 -26.32 20.42 -1.33
N GLU A 226 -26.05 21.71 -1.17
CA GLU A 226 -25.94 22.67 -2.29
C GLU A 226 -24.59 22.58 -3.03
N GLN A 227 -23.65 21.81 -2.50
CA GLN A 227 -22.26 21.81 -2.94
C GLN A 227 -22.05 20.76 -4.04
N ASP A 228 -21.52 21.18 -5.19
CA ASP A 228 -21.20 20.28 -6.28
C ASP A 228 -19.91 19.49 -5.99
N ALA A 229 -20.08 18.18 -5.73
CA ALA A 229 -18.97 17.29 -5.39
C ALA A 229 -17.92 17.20 -6.51
N ASP A 230 -18.34 17.18 -7.79
CA ASP A 230 -17.41 17.04 -8.90
C ASP A 230 -16.54 18.30 -9.07
N SER A 231 -17.12 19.50 -8.88
CA SER A 231 -16.37 20.75 -8.81
C SER A 231 -15.38 20.79 -7.63
N LEU A 232 -15.80 20.33 -6.44
CA LEU A 232 -14.91 20.25 -5.27
C LEU A 232 -13.74 19.30 -5.52
N ILE A 233 -13.99 18.13 -6.11
CA ILE A 233 -12.95 17.16 -6.48
C ILE A 233 -11.98 17.78 -7.48
N ALA A 234 -12.48 18.39 -8.55
CA ALA A 234 -11.65 19.00 -9.58
C ALA A 234 -10.83 20.19 -9.03
N ALA A 235 -11.42 21.03 -8.19
CA ALA A 235 -10.73 22.14 -7.54
C ALA A 235 -9.65 21.66 -6.57
N GLY A 236 -9.98 20.69 -5.72
CA GLY A 236 -9.08 20.10 -4.73
C GLY A 236 -7.89 19.41 -5.38
N SER A 237 -8.17 18.60 -6.40
CA SER A 237 -7.13 17.91 -7.18
C SER A 237 -6.19 18.89 -7.87
N ALA A 238 -6.67 20.08 -8.25
CA ALA A 238 -5.88 21.13 -8.88
C ALA A 238 -5.15 22.06 -7.87
N GLY A 239 -5.33 21.88 -6.56
CA GLY A 239 -4.75 22.77 -5.55
C GLY A 239 -5.42 24.15 -5.48
N ARG A 240 -6.63 24.31 -6.01
CA ARG A 240 -7.38 25.57 -5.99
C ARG A 240 -8.04 25.80 -4.62
N PRO A 241 -8.40 27.04 -4.26
CA PRO A 241 -9.14 27.32 -3.02
C PRO A 241 -10.41 26.47 -2.92
N LEU A 242 -10.69 25.98 -1.72
CA LEU A 242 -11.86 25.14 -1.40
C LEU A 242 -12.67 25.81 -0.28
N PRO A 243 -14.01 25.69 -0.31
CA PRO A 243 -14.86 26.21 0.74
C PRO A 243 -14.76 25.35 2.03
N SER A 244 -15.31 25.89 3.12
CA SER A 244 -15.56 25.18 4.37
C SER A 244 -17.04 25.30 4.71
N PHE A 245 -17.68 24.19 5.04
CA PHE A 245 -19.10 24.15 5.39
C PHE A 245 -19.43 22.93 6.25
N ASP A 246 -20.49 23.03 7.04
CA ASP A 246 -21.04 21.90 7.78
C ASP A 246 -22.08 21.18 6.92
N LEU A 247 -22.17 19.86 7.09
CA LEU A 247 -23.18 19.07 6.40
C LEU A 247 -24.38 18.88 7.34
N HIS A 248 -25.57 18.87 6.78
CA HIS A 248 -26.79 18.53 7.51
C HIS A 248 -26.79 17.06 7.94
N ASP A 249 -26.29 16.18 7.07
CA ASP A 249 -26.26 14.75 7.32
C ASP A 249 -25.22 14.35 8.37
N ARG A 250 -25.51 13.23 9.03
CA ARG A 250 -24.61 12.55 9.95
C ARG A 250 -24.04 11.30 9.31
N LEU A 251 -22.83 10.94 9.71
CA LEU A 251 -22.23 9.67 9.38
C LEU A 251 -22.51 8.66 10.49
N ARG A 252 -22.89 7.45 10.10
CA ARG A 252 -22.92 6.28 10.98
C ARG A 252 -22.07 5.17 10.39
N ALA A 253 -21.19 4.58 11.19
CA ALA A 253 -20.41 3.43 10.78
C ALA A 253 -20.30 2.38 11.87
N THR A 254 -20.17 1.12 11.46
CA THR A 254 -19.83 -0.01 12.33
C THR A 254 -18.68 -0.78 11.71
N PHE A 255 -17.78 -1.30 12.56
CA PHE A 255 -16.59 -2.00 12.13
C PHE A 255 -16.47 -3.34 12.86
N THR A 256 -16.11 -4.39 12.14
CA THR A 256 -15.73 -5.68 12.70
C THR A 256 -14.24 -5.87 12.48
N THR A 257 -13.50 -6.01 13.58
CA THR A 257 -12.05 -6.25 13.54
C THR A 257 -11.72 -7.70 13.85
N ALA A 258 -10.67 -8.22 13.21
CA ALA A 258 -10.07 -9.50 13.50
C ALA A 258 -8.59 -9.30 13.83
N ARG A 259 -8.07 -10.14 14.72
CA ARG A 259 -6.65 -10.21 15.04
C ARG A 259 -6.18 -11.64 14.93
N ARG A 260 -4.98 -11.83 14.40
CA ARG A 260 -4.31 -13.13 14.39
C ARG A 260 -2.82 -12.95 14.56
N THR A 261 -2.16 -13.95 15.15
CA THR A 261 -0.71 -14.07 15.10
C THR A 261 -0.35 -15.00 13.93
N LEU A 262 0.78 -14.73 13.31
CA LEU A 262 1.35 -15.55 12.25
C LEU A 262 2.87 -15.50 12.30
N ARG A 263 3.52 -16.31 11.48
CA ARG A 263 4.96 -16.20 11.23
C ARG A 263 5.21 -16.32 9.74
N SER A 264 6.22 -15.60 9.26
CA SER A 264 6.68 -15.68 7.89
C SER A 264 8.21 -15.62 7.90
N PRO A 265 8.94 -16.43 7.11
CA PRO A 265 10.39 -16.42 7.15
C PRO A 265 10.98 -15.41 6.18
N ASN A 266 11.96 -14.61 6.61
CA ASN A 266 12.93 -14.04 5.68
C ASN A 266 13.80 -15.17 5.11
N ILE A 267 14.30 -15.00 3.89
CA ILE A 267 15.32 -15.87 3.29
C ILE A 267 16.65 -15.13 3.34
N VAL A 268 17.62 -15.66 4.09
CA VAL A 268 18.89 -14.99 4.33
C VAL A 268 20.06 -15.88 3.93
N GLY A 269 20.93 -15.34 3.09
CA GLY A 269 22.11 -16.04 2.58
C GLY A 269 23.29 -15.10 2.32
N ILE A 270 24.46 -15.68 2.11
CA ILE A 270 25.68 -14.95 1.77
C ILE A 270 26.35 -15.59 0.54
N LEU A 271 26.66 -14.78 -0.46
CA LEU A 271 27.63 -15.12 -1.51
C LEU A 271 29.01 -14.65 -1.03
N PRO A 272 29.96 -15.57 -0.77
CA PRO A 272 31.27 -15.19 -0.24
C PRO A 272 32.03 -14.22 -1.16
N GLY A 273 32.79 -13.30 -0.56
CA GLY A 273 33.69 -12.42 -1.28
C GLY A 273 34.95 -13.16 -1.77
N THR A 274 35.60 -12.63 -2.80
CA THR A 274 36.86 -13.17 -3.34
C THR A 274 38.10 -12.52 -2.70
N ASP A 275 37.94 -11.38 -2.03
CA ASP A 275 39.03 -10.65 -1.39
C ASP A 275 38.99 -10.91 0.13
N PRO A 276 39.96 -11.65 0.70
CA PRO A 276 39.97 -11.99 2.13
C PRO A 276 40.13 -10.75 3.03
N THR A 277 40.58 -9.62 2.49
CA THR A 277 40.71 -8.36 3.25
C THR A 277 39.40 -7.60 3.38
N LYS A 278 38.32 -8.04 2.69
CA LYS A 278 37.03 -7.35 2.61
C LYS A 278 35.86 -8.17 3.16
N VAL A 279 36.16 -9.19 3.96
CA VAL A 279 35.16 -10.12 4.50
C VAL A 279 34.13 -9.42 5.40
N ASP A 280 34.51 -8.30 6.02
CA ASP A 280 33.64 -7.51 6.90
C ASP A 280 32.91 -6.36 6.17
N GLU A 281 33.16 -6.18 4.87
CA GLU A 281 32.53 -5.13 4.05
C GLU A 281 31.34 -5.69 3.24
N GLY A 282 30.36 -6.29 3.94
CA GLY A 282 29.19 -6.90 3.31
C GLY A 282 28.28 -5.90 2.59
N ILE A 283 27.88 -6.23 1.36
CA ILE A 283 26.84 -5.51 0.63
C ILE A 283 25.52 -6.26 0.80
N VAL A 284 24.47 -5.60 1.29
CA VAL A 284 23.14 -6.19 1.42
C VAL A 284 22.31 -5.90 0.17
N LEU A 285 21.79 -6.95 -0.46
CA LEU A 285 20.74 -6.88 -1.48
C LEU A 285 19.44 -7.39 -0.88
N THR A 286 18.36 -6.63 -1.06
CA THR A 286 17.06 -6.93 -0.46
C THR A 286 15.90 -6.62 -1.40
N ALA A 287 14.84 -7.39 -1.24
CA ALA A 287 13.52 -7.30 -1.86
C ALA A 287 12.55 -8.06 -0.95
N HIS A 288 11.26 -7.74 -0.96
CA HIS A 288 10.28 -8.55 -0.24
C HIS A 288 9.70 -9.62 -1.16
N LEU A 289 9.28 -10.75 -0.59
CA LEU A 289 8.71 -11.86 -1.38
C LEU A 289 7.19 -11.89 -1.31
N ASP A 290 6.63 -11.39 -0.22
CA ASP A 290 5.20 -11.41 -0.01
C ASP A 290 4.50 -10.45 -0.97
N GLY A 291 3.26 -10.82 -1.30
CA GLY A 291 2.33 -9.98 -2.02
C GLY A 291 1.00 -9.93 -1.28
N TYR A 292 -0.01 -9.41 -1.95
CA TYR A 292 -1.32 -9.22 -1.34
C TYR A 292 -2.07 -10.53 -1.08
N GLY A 293 -1.81 -11.59 -1.87
CA GLY A 293 -2.62 -12.81 -1.83
C GLY A 293 -4.02 -12.58 -2.40
N TYR A 294 -5.05 -12.80 -1.59
CA TYR A 294 -6.44 -12.60 -1.98
C TYR A 294 -7.03 -11.32 -1.38
N GLY A 295 -7.83 -10.62 -2.16
CA GLY A 295 -8.51 -9.39 -1.74
C GLY A 295 -9.84 -9.15 -2.46
N THR A 296 -10.33 -7.92 -2.41
CA THR A 296 -11.50 -7.50 -3.18
C THR A 296 -11.31 -7.78 -4.66
N ALA A 297 -12.31 -8.39 -5.32
CA ALA A 297 -12.16 -8.72 -6.72
C ALA A 297 -12.08 -7.48 -7.63
N VAL A 298 -11.18 -7.54 -8.60
CA VAL A 298 -11.06 -6.58 -9.72
C VAL A 298 -11.38 -7.37 -10.98
N ASP A 299 -12.39 -6.92 -11.75
CA ASP A 299 -12.85 -7.58 -12.97
C ASP A 299 -13.17 -9.08 -12.80
N GLY A 300 -13.64 -9.46 -11.60
CA GLY A 300 -14.02 -10.83 -11.26
C GLY A 300 -12.90 -11.69 -10.68
N ASP A 301 -11.67 -11.20 -10.63
CA ASP A 301 -10.52 -11.89 -10.05
C ASP A 301 -10.13 -11.29 -8.69
N SER A 302 -10.04 -12.13 -7.66
CA SER A 302 -9.64 -11.75 -6.30
C SER A 302 -8.18 -12.02 -5.99
N LEU A 303 -7.43 -12.64 -6.92
CA LEU A 303 -6.04 -12.97 -6.74
C LEU A 303 -5.13 -11.81 -7.16
N TYR A 304 -4.24 -11.43 -6.26
CA TYR A 304 -3.24 -10.40 -6.50
C TYR A 304 -1.85 -11.04 -6.59
N ASN A 305 -1.42 -11.31 -7.82
CA ASN A 305 -0.19 -12.04 -8.09
C ASN A 305 1.10 -11.31 -7.70
N GLY A 306 1.09 -9.98 -7.51
CA GLY A 306 2.27 -9.22 -7.06
C GLY A 306 3.49 -9.33 -7.99
N THR A 307 3.27 -9.21 -9.30
CA THR A 307 4.31 -9.39 -10.33
C THR A 307 5.44 -8.37 -10.21
N LEU A 308 5.10 -7.08 -10.08
CA LEU A 308 6.09 -6.01 -9.92
C LEU A 308 6.34 -5.65 -8.47
N ASP A 309 5.36 -5.91 -7.60
CA ASP A 309 5.41 -5.67 -6.16
C ASP A 309 5.17 -7.02 -5.47
N ASP A 310 6.21 -7.85 -5.27
CA ASP A 310 7.64 -7.56 -5.51
C ASP A 310 8.41 -8.73 -6.18
N ALA A 311 7.69 -9.63 -6.85
CA ALA A 311 8.26 -10.81 -7.50
C ALA A 311 9.38 -10.47 -8.50
N ALA A 312 9.22 -9.38 -9.25
CA ALA A 312 10.18 -8.88 -10.22
C ALA A 312 11.54 -8.51 -9.60
N TYR A 313 11.56 -7.92 -8.41
CA TYR A 313 12.79 -7.47 -7.78
C TYR A 313 13.53 -8.62 -7.11
N VAL A 314 12.80 -9.58 -6.54
CA VAL A 314 13.39 -10.87 -6.12
C VAL A 314 14.03 -11.59 -7.30
N ALA A 315 13.33 -11.67 -8.44
CA ALA A 315 13.85 -12.27 -9.67
C ALA A 315 15.11 -11.55 -10.19
N LEU A 316 15.16 -10.21 -10.06
CA LEU A 316 16.31 -9.40 -10.46
C LEU A 316 17.55 -9.71 -9.61
N ILE A 317 17.39 -9.77 -8.28
CA ILE A 317 18.49 -10.13 -7.36
C ILE A 317 19.01 -11.53 -7.69
N VAL A 318 18.11 -12.50 -7.86
CA VAL A 318 18.49 -13.87 -8.23
C VAL A 318 19.27 -13.87 -9.56
N ARG A 319 18.78 -13.16 -10.58
CA ARG A 319 19.44 -13.11 -11.89
C ARG A 319 20.84 -12.51 -11.81
N LEU A 320 21.01 -11.43 -11.06
CA LEU A 320 22.31 -10.77 -10.85
C LEU A 320 23.34 -11.75 -10.27
N LEU A 321 22.93 -12.57 -9.29
CA LEU A 321 23.83 -13.54 -8.65
C LEU A 321 24.14 -14.72 -9.57
N GLU A 322 23.17 -15.21 -10.33
CA GLU A 322 23.38 -16.30 -11.29
C GLU A 322 24.37 -15.94 -12.39
N GLN A 323 24.40 -14.68 -12.84
CA GLN A 323 25.39 -14.20 -13.82
C GLN A 323 26.83 -14.34 -13.33
N ARG A 324 27.04 -14.53 -12.02
CA ARG A 324 28.35 -14.81 -11.45
C ARG A 324 28.77 -16.27 -11.53
N GLY A 325 27.85 -17.19 -11.82
CA GLY A 325 28.15 -18.63 -11.95
C GLY A 325 28.85 -19.20 -10.72
N GLY A 326 28.41 -18.81 -9.51
CA GLY A 326 29.03 -19.22 -8.24
C GLY A 326 30.30 -18.47 -7.85
N LYS A 327 30.82 -17.56 -8.69
CA LYS A 327 31.98 -16.73 -8.35
C LYS A 327 31.56 -15.53 -7.50
N GLY A 328 32.22 -15.32 -6.37
CA GLY A 328 31.99 -14.12 -5.55
C GLY A 328 32.23 -12.80 -6.29
N TYR A 329 31.77 -11.71 -5.68
CA TYR A 329 32.31 -10.37 -5.93
C TYR A 329 33.53 -10.13 -5.04
N ARG A 330 34.22 -9.00 -5.17
CA ARG A 330 35.34 -8.68 -4.23
C ARG A 330 34.87 -8.70 -2.78
N ARG A 331 33.70 -8.13 -2.52
CA ARG A 331 33.02 -8.12 -1.22
C ARG A 331 32.01 -9.26 -1.13
N PRO A 332 31.74 -9.78 0.08
CA PRO A 332 30.61 -10.66 0.27
C PRO A 332 29.30 -9.92 -0.02
N VAL A 333 28.35 -10.64 -0.59
CA VAL A 333 27.00 -10.14 -0.83
C VAL A 333 26.04 -10.90 0.07
N ILE A 334 25.41 -10.19 1.00
CA ILE A 334 24.34 -10.71 1.83
C ILE A 334 23.04 -10.51 1.06
N VAL A 335 22.28 -11.57 0.90
CA VAL A 335 20.96 -11.55 0.29
C VAL A 335 19.95 -11.73 1.40
N ALA A 336 19.07 -10.75 1.56
CA ALA A 336 17.96 -10.81 2.51
C ALA A 336 16.67 -10.60 1.72
N ILE A 337 15.99 -11.70 1.36
CA ILE A 337 14.65 -11.63 0.78
C ILE A 337 13.65 -11.65 1.93
N VAL A 338 12.97 -10.55 2.16
CA VAL A 338 12.21 -10.33 3.40
C VAL A 338 10.72 -10.64 3.22
N THR A 339 10.00 -10.58 4.34
CA THR A 339 8.54 -10.69 4.41
C THR A 339 7.95 -9.62 5.32
N GLY A 340 6.72 -9.19 5.02
CA GLY A 340 5.86 -8.42 5.92
C GLY A 340 5.74 -6.95 5.55
#